data_AF-X1G5B2-F1
#
_entry.id   AF-X1G5B2-F1
#
_cell.length_a   1.000
_cell.length_b   1.000
_cell.length_c   1.000
_cell.angle_alpha   90.00
_cell.angle_beta   90.00
_cell.angle_gamma   90.00
#
_symmetry.space_group_name_H-M   'P 1'
#
loop_
_entity.id
_entity.type
_entity.pdbx_description
1 polymer ?
#
loop_
_entity_poly.entity_id
_entity_poly.type
_entity_poly.pdbx_seq_one_letter_code
_entity_poly.pdbx_strand_id
1 'polypeptide(L)'
;NLFGAMEDMKYLGGMLAGARAKMDGNPKLGYMATFPIPEELRLGNAIALGMKETCPECTMDVRWINTWHDPIIEKEAAASLFDAGAQVVFTGADTPAVADVAQEKGKWGVTYDWFGSCKVDACLTAPYWVWGPVYERITNGVIDGTYEPGWDYFDADSGGMGLFGFMEGQELTPGMKDLPPEVIDQVRTTLDQMLKGEFDRFDVFAGEILDNKDTVIVPAGEKMEQADLDQFPPGAPGLECE
;
A
#
# COMPACT_ATOMS: atom_id res chain seq x y z
N ASN A 1 3.61 19.37 -7.59
CA ASN A 1 3.79 17.98 -7.11
C ASN A 1 2.48 17.26 -7.37
N LEU A 2 2.48 16.11 -8.03
CA LEU A 2 1.25 15.36 -8.35
C LEU A 2 1.44 13.93 -7.85
N PHE A 3 0.64 13.52 -6.89
CA PHE A 3 0.67 12.17 -6.34
C PHE A 3 -0.72 11.78 -5.80
N GLY A 4 -0.87 10.57 -5.30
CA GLY A 4 -2.15 10.13 -4.71
C GLY A 4 -1.98 9.19 -3.53
N ALA A 5 -3.08 8.97 -2.83
CA ALA A 5 -3.18 8.21 -1.59
C ALA A 5 -3.03 6.69 -1.75
N MET A 6 -1.90 6.24 -2.32
CA MET A 6 -1.64 4.81 -2.51
C MET A 6 -1.56 4.02 -1.19
N GLU A 7 -1.32 4.70 -0.08
CA GLU A 7 -1.50 4.19 1.28
C GLU A 7 -2.86 3.48 1.47
N ASP A 8 -3.94 3.97 0.86
CA ASP A 8 -5.27 3.35 0.95
C ASP A 8 -5.24 1.93 0.37
N MET A 9 -4.71 1.78 -0.84
CA MET A 9 -4.64 0.48 -1.51
C MET A 9 -3.60 -0.45 -0.85
N LYS A 10 -2.52 0.12 -0.29
CA LYS A 10 -1.52 -0.62 0.48
C LYS A 10 -2.06 -1.10 1.82
N TYR A 11 -2.95 -0.32 2.47
CA TYR A 11 -3.69 -0.73 3.66
C TYR A 11 -4.61 -1.93 3.37
N LEU A 12 -5.42 -1.85 2.31
CA LEU A 12 -6.25 -2.97 1.89
C LEU A 12 -5.42 -4.20 1.49
N GLY A 13 -4.29 -3.99 0.81
CA GLY A 13 -3.31 -5.05 0.53
C GLY A 13 -2.76 -5.68 1.82
N GLY A 14 -2.47 -4.86 2.83
CA GLY A 14 -2.08 -5.28 4.17
C GLY A 14 -3.11 -6.21 4.81
N MET A 15 -4.39 -5.86 4.77
CA MET A 15 -5.49 -6.69 5.30
C MET A 15 -5.51 -8.09 4.66
N LEU A 16 -5.37 -8.15 3.33
CA LEU A 16 -5.30 -9.43 2.59
C LEU A 16 -4.06 -10.23 2.98
N ALA A 17 -2.91 -9.58 3.11
CA ALA A 17 -1.65 -10.21 3.46
C ALA A 17 -1.62 -10.72 4.91
N GLY A 18 -2.18 -9.98 5.86
CA GLY A 18 -2.34 -10.41 7.25
C GLY A 18 -3.21 -11.67 7.34
N ALA A 19 -4.36 -11.68 6.65
CA ALA A 19 -5.25 -12.84 6.60
C ALA A 19 -4.56 -14.06 5.97
N ARG A 20 -3.84 -13.85 4.86
CA ARG A 20 -3.06 -14.90 4.18
C ARG A 20 -1.98 -15.47 5.09
N ALA A 21 -1.20 -14.61 5.75
CA ALA A 21 -0.12 -15.00 6.65
C ALA A 21 -0.64 -15.84 7.83
N LYS A 22 -1.76 -15.41 8.42
CA LYS A 22 -2.44 -16.12 9.51
C LYS A 22 -3.00 -17.47 9.08
N MET A 23 -3.67 -17.52 7.92
CA MET A 23 -4.20 -18.76 7.35
C MET A 23 -3.09 -19.78 7.06
N ASP A 24 -1.94 -19.32 6.58
CA ASP A 24 -0.75 -20.14 6.32
C ASP A 24 0.05 -20.49 7.60
N GLY A 25 -0.37 -19.99 8.77
CA GLY A 25 0.27 -20.26 10.06
C GLY A 25 1.64 -19.60 10.25
N ASN A 26 1.95 -18.56 9.47
CA ASN A 26 3.22 -17.83 9.55
C ASN A 26 2.97 -16.31 9.56
N PRO A 27 2.86 -15.67 10.74
CA PRO A 27 2.48 -14.27 10.89
C PRO A 27 3.66 -13.30 10.67
N LYS A 28 4.45 -13.55 9.62
CA LYS A 28 5.61 -12.73 9.25
C LYS A 28 5.41 -12.18 7.85
N LEU A 29 5.43 -10.87 7.72
CA LEU A 29 5.41 -10.16 6.46
C LEU A 29 6.78 -9.54 6.21
N GLY A 30 7.03 -9.16 4.95
CA GLY A 30 8.19 -8.37 4.57
C GLY A 30 7.79 -7.19 3.70
N TYR A 31 8.55 -6.10 3.79
CA TYR A 31 8.43 -4.97 2.89
C TYR A 31 9.80 -4.62 2.31
N MET A 32 9.89 -4.67 0.99
CA MET A 32 11.05 -4.19 0.25
C MET A 32 10.81 -2.72 -0.10
N ALA A 33 11.40 -1.83 0.69
CA ALA A 33 11.25 -0.39 0.57
C ALA A 33 12.38 0.21 -0.28
N THR A 34 12.09 1.26 -1.03
CA THR A 34 13.06 1.87 -1.95
C THR A 34 14.03 2.81 -1.22
N PHE A 35 13.62 4.04 -0.94
CA PHE A 35 14.39 5.07 -0.24
C PHE A 35 13.68 5.46 1.06
N PRO A 36 14.41 5.83 2.13
CA PRO A 36 13.81 6.28 3.39
C PRO A 36 13.23 7.71 3.26
N ILE A 37 12.17 7.84 2.47
CA ILE A 37 11.43 9.07 2.21
C ILE A 37 10.00 8.95 2.75
N PRO A 38 9.27 10.07 2.91
CA PRO A 38 7.92 10.05 3.48
C PRO A 38 6.96 9.08 2.78
N GLU A 39 7.04 8.98 1.45
CA GLU A 39 6.27 8.02 0.65
C GLU A 39 6.44 6.57 1.11
N GLU A 40 7.67 6.06 1.11
CA GLU A 40 7.92 4.67 1.50
C GLU A 40 7.54 4.38 2.96
N LEU A 41 7.65 5.38 3.84
CA LEU A 41 7.25 5.24 5.23
C LEU A 41 5.73 5.22 5.38
N ARG A 42 4.97 6.11 4.71
CA ARG A 42 3.50 6.07 4.76
C ARG A 42 2.96 4.78 4.11
N LEU A 43 3.53 4.34 2.99
CA LEU A 43 3.12 3.10 2.34
C LEU A 43 3.43 1.88 3.24
N GLY A 44 4.62 1.82 3.83
CA GLY A 44 4.99 0.77 4.78
C GLY A 44 4.09 0.76 6.03
N ASN A 45 3.83 1.93 6.61
CA ASN A 45 2.94 2.04 7.77
C ASN A 45 1.50 1.64 7.44
N ALA A 46 0.98 2.01 6.27
CA ALA A 46 -0.34 1.59 5.82
C ALA A 46 -0.44 0.06 5.66
N ILE A 47 0.59 -0.59 5.09
CA ILE A 47 0.67 -2.07 5.05
C ILE A 47 0.61 -2.64 6.47
N ALA A 48 1.38 -2.06 7.39
CA ALA A 48 1.47 -2.52 8.77
C ALA A 48 0.13 -2.37 9.52
N LEU A 49 -0.56 -1.24 9.35
CA LEU A 49 -1.89 -1.01 9.92
C LEU A 49 -2.90 -2.00 9.34
N GLY A 50 -2.93 -2.15 8.02
CA GLY A 50 -3.84 -3.07 7.34
C GLY A 50 -3.63 -4.53 7.74
N MET A 51 -2.38 -5.01 7.85
CA MET A 51 -2.13 -6.40 8.25
C MET A 51 -2.59 -6.68 9.69
N LYS A 52 -2.61 -5.67 10.57
CA LYS A 52 -3.01 -5.81 11.97
C LYS A 52 -4.50 -5.98 12.13
N GLU A 53 -5.32 -5.46 11.22
CA GLU A 53 -6.77 -5.66 11.22
C GLU A 53 -7.16 -7.14 11.13
N THR A 54 -6.43 -7.92 10.35
CA THR A 54 -6.73 -9.34 10.11
C THR A 54 -5.78 -10.29 10.84
N CYS A 55 -4.61 -9.80 11.22
CA CYS A 55 -3.56 -10.52 11.95
C CYS A 55 -2.88 -9.61 12.99
N PRO A 56 -3.48 -9.39 14.17
CA PRO A 56 -2.92 -8.53 15.22
C PRO A 56 -1.52 -8.96 15.69
N GLU A 57 -1.20 -10.25 15.59
CA GLU A 57 0.10 -10.83 15.93
C GLU A 57 1.16 -10.67 14.82
N CYS A 58 0.79 -10.25 13.61
CA CYS A 58 1.70 -10.19 12.48
C CYS A 58 2.83 -9.18 12.70
N THR A 59 4.02 -9.51 12.21
CA THR A 59 5.22 -8.67 12.24
C THR A 59 5.68 -8.39 10.82
N MET A 60 6.39 -7.28 10.60
CA MET A 60 6.93 -6.92 9.28
C MET A 60 8.42 -6.59 9.38
N ASP A 61 9.24 -7.27 8.57
CA ASP A 61 10.65 -6.93 8.38
C ASP A 61 10.81 -6.05 7.13
N VAL A 62 11.71 -5.07 7.18
CA VAL A 62 11.91 -4.08 6.11
C VAL A 62 13.32 -4.21 5.54
N ARG A 63 13.44 -4.14 4.20
CA ARG A 63 14.72 -4.05 3.49
C ARG A 63 14.72 -2.80 2.61
N TRP A 64 15.68 -1.91 2.84
CA TRP A 64 15.93 -0.75 2.01
C TRP A 64 16.83 -1.12 0.83
N ILE A 65 16.33 -0.96 -0.39
CA ILE A 65 17.07 -1.33 -1.60
C ILE A 65 17.77 -0.13 -2.28
N ASN A 66 17.41 1.10 -1.92
CA ASN A 66 17.98 2.35 -2.43
C ASN A 66 17.92 2.48 -3.96
N THR A 67 16.86 1.95 -4.57
CA THR A 67 16.53 2.08 -5.99
C THR A 67 15.02 1.93 -6.16
N TRP A 68 14.44 2.61 -7.15
CA TRP A 68 13.05 2.38 -7.58
C TRP A 68 12.94 1.20 -8.55
N HIS A 69 14.00 0.93 -9.31
CA HIS A 69 13.97 -0.06 -10.38
C HIS A 69 15.34 -0.71 -10.56
N ASP A 70 15.48 -1.93 -10.06
CA ASP A 70 16.59 -2.84 -10.36
C ASP A 70 16.12 -4.28 -10.13
N PRO A 71 15.71 -5.00 -11.19
CA PRO A 71 15.19 -6.36 -11.06
C PRO A 71 16.14 -7.36 -10.39
N ILE A 72 17.46 -7.09 -10.37
CA ILE A 72 18.43 -7.97 -9.70
C ILE A 72 18.39 -7.71 -8.21
N ILE A 73 18.55 -6.45 -7.79
CA ILE A 73 18.50 -6.06 -6.37
C ILE A 73 17.14 -6.41 -5.77
N GLU A 74 16.05 -6.18 -6.50
CA GLU A 74 14.70 -6.48 -6.04
C GLU A 74 14.49 -7.97 -5.79
N LYS A 75 15.02 -8.84 -6.67
CA LYS A 75 14.98 -10.29 -6.46
C LYS A 75 15.80 -10.72 -5.25
N GLU A 76 17.01 -10.17 -5.10
CA GLU A 76 17.89 -10.48 -3.96
C GLU A 76 17.25 -10.04 -2.63
N ALA A 77 16.67 -8.84 -2.58
CA ALA A 77 16.01 -8.31 -1.39
C ALA A 77 14.74 -9.10 -1.05
N ALA A 78 13.88 -9.41 -2.03
CA ALA A 78 12.71 -10.27 -1.84
C ALA A 78 13.12 -11.66 -1.34
N ALA A 79 14.13 -12.29 -1.96
CA ALA A 79 14.66 -13.57 -1.51
C ALA A 79 15.16 -13.50 -0.08
N SER A 80 15.86 -12.42 0.31
CA SER A 80 16.35 -12.24 1.68
C SER A 80 15.24 -12.16 2.72
N LEU A 81 14.09 -11.54 2.39
CA LEU A 81 12.92 -11.46 3.27
C LEU A 81 12.23 -12.82 3.42
N PHE A 82 12.06 -13.55 2.31
CA PHE A 82 11.52 -14.91 2.35
C PHE A 82 12.45 -15.88 3.10
N ASP A 83 13.77 -15.77 2.91
CA ASP A 83 14.77 -16.59 3.62
C ASP A 83 14.85 -16.24 5.12
N ALA A 84 14.54 -14.99 5.49
CA ALA A 84 14.33 -14.59 6.89
C ALA A 84 12.99 -15.09 7.48
N GLY A 85 12.16 -15.74 6.66
CA GLY A 85 10.94 -16.43 7.07
C GLY A 85 9.64 -15.67 6.82
N ALA A 86 9.64 -14.60 6.04
CA ALA A 86 8.40 -13.94 5.63
C ALA A 86 7.47 -14.89 4.86
N GLN A 87 6.16 -14.77 5.08
CA GLN A 87 5.10 -15.49 4.37
C GLN A 87 4.58 -14.71 3.17
N VAL A 88 4.45 -13.39 3.33
CA VAL A 88 4.01 -12.46 2.29
C VAL A 88 5.01 -11.32 2.22
N VAL A 89 5.48 -10.94 1.03
CA VAL A 89 6.39 -9.81 0.84
C VAL A 89 5.77 -8.79 -0.12
N PHE A 90 5.79 -7.52 0.28
CA PHE A 90 5.39 -6.38 -0.55
C PHE A 90 6.61 -5.75 -1.21
N THR A 91 6.42 -5.24 -2.42
CA THR A 91 7.37 -4.31 -3.06
C THR A 91 6.90 -2.86 -2.93
N GLY A 92 7.83 -1.96 -2.67
CA GLY A 92 7.73 -0.52 -2.96
C GLY A 92 8.40 -0.14 -4.29
N ALA A 93 9.06 -1.09 -4.95
CA ALA A 93 9.78 -0.90 -6.21
C ALA A 93 8.95 -1.32 -7.44
N ASP A 94 9.43 -0.91 -8.62
CA ASP A 94 8.63 -0.77 -9.84
C ASP A 94 8.62 -2.05 -10.71
N THR A 95 9.01 -3.22 -10.18
CA THR A 95 9.03 -4.48 -10.94
C THR A 95 8.19 -5.61 -10.33
N PRO A 96 7.78 -6.61 -11.13
CA PRO A 96 7.12 -7.82 -10.65
C PRO A 96 8.00 -8.77 -9.81
N ALA A 97 9.28 -8.45 -9.57
CA ALA A 97 10.28 -9.36 -9.03
C ALA A 97 9.84 -10.08 -7.75
N VAL A 98 9.17 -9.37 -6.84
CA VAL A 98 8.71 -9.94 -5.56
C VAL A 98 7.79 -11.14 -5.74
N ALA A 99 6.86 -11.11 -6.70
CA ALA A 99 5.94 -12.21 -6.96
C ALA A 99 6.63 -13.38 -7.69
N ASP A 100 7.56 -13.07 -8.60
CA ASP A 100 8.38 -14.10 -9.25
C ASP A 100 9.17 -14.91 -8.21
N VAL A 101 9.81 -14.25 -7.23
CA VAL A 101 10.53 -14.92 -6.14
C VAL A 101 9.57 -15.64 -5.19
N ALA A 102 8.41 -15.05 -4.89
CA ALA A 102 7.39 -15.69 -4.06
C ALA A 102 6.95 -17.05 -4.63
N GLN A 103 6.74 -17.12 -5.96
CA GLN A 103 6.40 -18.35 -6.67
C GLN A 103 7.47 -19.42 -6.48
N GLU A 104 8.75 -19.05 -6.63
CA GLU A 104 9.89 -19.97 -6.45
C GLU A 104 9.98 -20.50 -5.01
N LYS A 105 9.59 -19.68 -4.03
CA LYS A 105 9.62 -20.01 -2.60
C LYS A 105 8.33 -20.68 -2.09
N GLY A 106 7.29 -20.78 -2.92
CA GLY A 106 5.97 -21.26 -2.49
C GLY A 106 5.32 -20.35 -1.44
N LYS A 107 5.52 -19.04 -1.58
CA LYS A 107 5.05 -17.96 -0.70
C LYS A 107 4.23 -16.96 -1.52
N TRP A 108 3.88 -15.81 -0.93
CA TRP A 108 3.07 -14.79 -1.59
C TRP A 108 3.82 -13.48 -1.78
N GLY A 109 3.63 -12.86 -2.95
CA GLY A 109 4.13 -11.52 -3.24
C GLY A 109 2.98 -10.54 -3.46
N VAL A 110 3.13 -9.31 -2.99
CA VAL A 110 2.24 -8.19 -3.36
C VAL A 110 3.04 -7.24 -4.23
N THR A 111 2.61 -7.10 -5.48
CA THR A 111 3.27 -6.25 -6.48
C THR A 111 2.71 -4.82 -6.44
N TYR A 112 3.19 -3.93 -7.31
CA TYR A 112 2.86 -2.50 -7.27
C TYR A 112 2.79 -1.88 -8.69
N ASP A 113 2.35 -0.63 -8.76
CA ASP A 113 2.22 0.29 -9.90
C ASP A 113 1.22 -0.09 -11.00
N TRP A 114 1.24 -1.34 -11.44
CA TRP A 114 0.46 -1.80 -12.57
C TRP A 114 -0.17 -3.15 -12.26
N PHE A 115 -1.47 -3.28 -12.47
CA PHE A 115 -2.19 -4.54 -12.21
C PHE A 115 -1.57 -5.75 -12.96
N GLY A 116 -1.00 -5.55 -14.14
CA GLY A 116 -0.35 -6.61 -14.92
C GLY A 116 1.01 -7.05 -14.41
N SER A 117 1.55 -6.40 -13.37
CA SER A 117 2.71 -6.90 -12.63
C SER A 117 2.36 -8.17 -11.84
N CYS A 118 1.08 -8.34 -11.47
CA CYS A 118 0.55 -9.51 -10.80
C CYS A 118 0.29 -10.68 -11.77
N LYS A 119 1.36 -11.22 -12.34
CA LYS A 119 1.32 -12.14 -13.50
C LYS A 119 1.48 -13.62 -13.17
N VAL A 120 1.79 -13.96 -11.92
CA VAL A 120 2.02 -15.34 -11.46
C VAL A 120 1.03 -15.71 -10.35
N ASP A 121 0.78 -17.00 -10.16
CA ASP A 121 -0.20 -17.50 -9.18
C ASP A 121 0.11 -17.05 -7.74
N ALA A 122 1.40 -17.00 -7.38
CA ALA A 122 1.88 -16.51 -6.08
C ALA A 122 1.75 -14.99 -5.88
N CYS A 123 1.28 -14.24 -6.86
CA CYS A 123 0.91 -12.85 -6.63
C CYS A 123 -0.43 -12.80 -5.89
N LEU A 124 -0.41 -12.28 -4.65
CA LEU A 124 -1.61 -12.16 -3.82
C LEU A 124 -2.53 -11.06 -4.34
N THR A 125 -1.98 -9.88 -4.64
CA THR A 125 -2.69 -8.76 -5.26
C THR A 125 -1.66 -7.71 -5.73
N ALA A 126 -2.14 -6.61 -6.30
CA ALA A 126 -1.36 -5.43 -6.67
C ALA A 126 -2.19 -4.18 -6.38
N PRO A 127 -1.77 -3.31 -5.46
CA PRO A 127 -2.10 -1.89 -5.49
C PRO A 127 -1.53 -1.26 -6.78
N TYR A 128 -2.32 -0.48 -7.51
CA TYR A 128 -1.88 0.06 -8.80
C TYR A 128 -2.50 1.43 -9.12
N TRP A 129 -1.85 2.15 -10.03
CA TRP A 129 -2.28 3.46 -10.48
C TRP A 129 -3.21 3.41 -11.69
N VAL A 130 -4.13 4.37 -11.74
CA VAL A 130 -5.00 4.65 -12.88
C VAL A 130 -4.84 6.13 -13.23
N TRP A 131 -3.74 6.49 -13.88
CA TRP A 131 -3.40 7.89 -14.13
C TRP A 131 -4.30 8.63 -15.13
N GLY A 132 -5.06 7.89 -15.95
CA GLY A 132 -5.87 8.46 -17.04
C GLY A 132 -6.85 9.55 -16.58
N PRO A 133 -7.77 9.27 -15.65
CA PRO A 133 -8.71 10.26 -15.12
C PRO A 133 -8.04 11.50 -14.51
N VAL A 134 -6.92 11.31 -13.81
CA VAL A 134 -6.16 12.39 -13.17
C VAL A 134 -5.55 13.32 -14.24
N TYR A 135 -4.89 12.75 -15.25
CA TYR A 135 -4.32 13.51 -16.36
C TYR A 135 -5.38 14.20 -17.22
N GLU A 136 -6.53 13.56 -17.42
CA GLU A 136 -7.67 14.17 -18.12
C GLU A 136 -8.19 15.38 -17.37
N ARG A 137 -8.42 15.27 -16.05
CA ARG A 137 -8.85 16.39 -15.19
C ARG A 137 -7.89 17.59 -15.31
N ILE A 138 -6.60 17.34 -15.17
CA ILE A 138 -5.57 18.40 -15.23
C ILE A 138 -5.53 19.02 -16.63
N THR A 139 -5.53 18.19 -17.69
CA THR A 139 -5.46 18.66 -19.07
C THR A 139 -6.65 19.55 -19.43
N ASN A 140 -7.87 19.13 -19.06
CA ASN A 140 -9.07 19.93 -19.28
C ASN A 140 -9.02 21.23 -18.48
N GLY A 141 -8.55 21.21 -17.22
CA GLY A 141 -8.37 22.42 -16.44
C GLY A 141 -7.40 23.42 -17.06
N VAL A 142 -6.33 22.94 -17.70
CA VAL A 142 -5.38 23.81 -18.42
C VAL A 142 -6.02 24.41 -19.68
N ILE A 143 -6.76 23.60 -20.45
CA ILE A 143 -7.48 24.06 -21.65
C ILE A 143 -8.53 25.12 -21.28
N ASP A 144 -9.28 24.89 -20.21
CA ASP A 144 -10.36 25.78 -19.76
C ASP A 144 -9.85 26.99 -18.97
N GLY A 145 -8.55 27.05 -18.67
CA GLY A 145 -7.94 28.12 -17.89
C GLY A 145 -8.31 28.12 -16.41
N THR A 146 -8.75 26.97 -15.88
CA THR A 146 -9.16 26.76 -14.48
C THR A 146 -8.11 26.02 -13.66
N TYR A 147 -7.04 25.52 -14.27
CA TYR A 147 -5.96 24.84 -13.56
C TYR A 147 -5.15 25.81 -12.70
N GLU A 148 -5.04 25.51 -11.41
CA GLU A 148 -4.19 26.22 -10.46
C GLU A 148 -2.87 25.45 -10.26
N PRO A 149 -1.71 26.06 -10.58
CA PRO A 149 -0.42 25.42 -10.34
C PRO A 149 -0.12 25.26 -8.86
N GLY A 150 0.34 24.07 -8.45
CA GLY A 150 0.68 23.81 -7.05
C GLY A 150 1.06 22.36 -6.76
N TRP A 151 0.60 21.88 -5.60
CA TRP A 151 0.61 20.47 -5.24
C TRP A 151 -0.81 19.90 -5.34
N ASP A 152 -0.90 18.64 -5.71
CA ASP A 152 -2.13 17.92 -5.99
C ASP A 152 -1.94 16.50 -5.45
N TYR A 153 -2.69 16.19 -4.40
CA TYR A 153 -2.69 14.87 -3.76
C TYR A 153 -4.12 14.35 -3.80
N PHE A 154 -4.38 13.35 -4.64
CA PHE A 154 -5.73 12.83 -4.86
C PHE A 154 -5.99 11.54 -4.07
N ASP A 155 -7.25 11.34 -3.69
CA ASP A 155 -7.74 10.14 -3.03
C ASP A 155 -8.31 9.12 -4.03
N ALA A 156 -8.72 7.96 -3.51
CA ALA A 156 -9.30 6.89 -4.32
C ALA A 156 -10.57 7.31 -5.08
N ASP A 157 -11.35 8.27 -4.53
CA ASP A 157 -12.55 8.82 -5.15
C ASP A 157 -12.30 9.55 -6.48
N SER A 158 -11.04 9.92 -6.75
CA SER A 158 -10.61 10.50 -8.02
C SER A 158 -10.62 9.48 -9.17
N GLY A 159 -10.77 8.18 -8.86
CA GLY A 159 -10.58 7.08 -9.81
C GLY A 159 -9.12 6.88 -10.22
N GLY A 160 -8.16 7.43 -9.46
CA GLY A 160 -6.74 7.48 -9.78
C GLY A 160 -5.94 6.23 -9.37
N MET A 161 -6.57 5.26 -8.71
CA MET A 161 -5.91 4.09 -8.15
C MET A 161 -6.87 2.89 -8.05
N GLY A 162 -6.33 1.71 -7.79
CA GLY A 162 -7.13 0.52 -7.57
C GLY A 162 -6.35 -0.62 -6.92
N LEU A 163 -7.09 -1.67 -6.55
CA LEU A 163 -6.57 -2.90 -5.96
C LEU A 163 -6.92 -4.10 -6.84
N PHE A 164 -5.91 -4.81 -7.33
CA PHE A 164 -6.11 -5.89 -8.28
C PHE A 164 -6.96 -7.03 -7.68
N GLY A 165 -8.01 -7.39 -8.41
CA GLY A 165 -9.00 -8.40 -8.02
C GLY A 165 -10.28 -7.84 -7.40
N PHE A 166 -10.33 -6.53 -7.14
CA PHE A 166 -11.52 -5.86 -6.60
C PHE A 166 -12.12 -4.81 -7.53
N MET A 167 -11.36 -4.32 -8.52
CA MET A 167 -11.84 -3.33 -9.48
C MET A 167 -12.69 -3.94 -10.59
N GLU A 168 -13.45 -3.11 -11.31
CA GLU A 168 -14.38 -3.56 -12.35
C GLU A 168 -13.70 -4.48 -13.38
N GLY A 169 -14.34 -5.61 -13.67
CA GLY A 169 -13.87 -6.60 -14.64
C GLY A 169 -12.69 -7.46 -14.18
N GLN A 170 -12.25 -7.33 -12.93
CA GLN A 170 -11.18 -8.15 -12.35
C GLN A 170 -11.75 -9.29 -11.49
N GLU A 171 -10.98 -10.37 -11.40
CA GLU A 171 -11.29 -11.50 -10.53
C GLU A 171 -10.25 -11.61 -9.41
N LEU A 172 -10.65 -12.19 -8.29
CA LEU A 172 -9.71 -12.53 -7.21
C LEU A 172 -8.59 -13.44 -7.75
N THR A 173 -7.36 -13.16 -7.33
CA THR A 173 -6.20 -14.02 -7.58
C THR A 173 -6.36 -15.38 -6.88
N PRO A 174 -5.60 -16.41 -7.26
CA PRO A 174 -5.59 -17.69 -6.55
C PRO A 174 -5.33 -17.53 -5.05
N GLY A 175 -4.42 -16.64 -4.66
CA GLY A 175 -4.07 -16.40 -3.25
C GLY A 175 -5.20 -15.84 -2.40
N MET A 176 -6.17 -15.16 -3.03
CA MET A 176 -7.33 -14.55 -2.36
C MET A 176 -8.56 -15.45 -2.37
N LYS A 177 -8.70 -16.37 -3.32
CA LYS A 177 -9.90 -17.24 -3.45
C LYS A 177 -10.14 -18.13 -2.23
N ASP A 178 -9.07 -18.49 -1.53
CA ASP A 178 -9.12 -19.34 -0.34
C ASP A 178 -9.19 -18.54 0.97
N LEU A 179 -9.10 -17.20 0.91
CA LEU A 179 -9.20 -16.38 2.12
C LEU A 179 -10.61 -16.43 2.72
N PRO A 180 -10.74 -16.21 4.04
CA PRO A 180 -12.05 -16.15 4.67
C PRO A 180 -12.97 -15.10 4.00
N PRO A 181 -14.22 -15.45 3.64
CA PRO A 181 -15.13 -14.54 2.95
C PRO A 181 -15.32 -13.19 3.66
N GLU A 182 -15.30 -13.19 4.99
CA GLU A 182 -15.43 -11.99 5.80
C GLU A 182 -14.29 -10.99 5.56
N VAL A 183 -13.08 -11.45 5.25
CA VAL A 183 -11.94 -10.58 4.93
C VAL A 183 -12.14 -9.96 3.54
N ILE A 184 -12.60 -10.76 2.58
CA ILE A 184 -12.89 -10.28 1.22
C ILE A 184 -14.01 -9.25 1.23
N ASP A 185 -15.06 -9.50 2.02
CA ASP A 185 -16.18 -8.58 2.18
C ASP A 185 -15.75 -7.29 2.87
N GLN A 186 -14.94 -7.38 3.94
CA GLN A 186 -14.40 -6.20 4.62
C GLN A 186 -13.55 -5.33 3.67
N VAL A 187 -12.62 -5.93 2.93
CA VAL A 187 -11.78 -5.21 1.94
C VAL A 187 -12.65 -4.57 0.85
N ARG A 188 -13.66 -5.29 0.36
CA ARG A 188 -14.59 -4.76 -0.66
C ARG A 188 -15.41 -3.59 -0.13
N THR A 189 -15.90 -3.67 1.11
CA THR A 189 -16.66 -2.59 1.74
C THR A 189 -15.78 -1.36 1.96
N THR A 190 -14.58 -1.52 2.51
CA THR A 190 -13.67 -0.39 2.72
C THR A 190 -13.24 0.23 1.39
N LEU A 191 -12.95 -0.57 0.35
CA LEU A 191 -12.66 -0.06 -0.99
C LEU A 191 -13.84 0.74 -1.56
N ASP A 192 -15.08 0.26 -1.41
CA ASP A 192 -16.28 0.98 -1.87
C ASP A 192 -16.46 2.32 -1.14
N GLN A 193 -16.14 2.38 0.16
CA GLN A 193 -16.12 3.64 0.92
C GLN A 193 -15.02 4.58 0.42
N MET A 194 -13.82 4.07 0.16
CA MET A 194 -12.70 4.85 -0.41
C MET A 194 -13.04 5.43 -1.78
N LEU A 195 -13.63 4.64 -2.67
CA LEU A 195 -14.04 5.09 -3.99
C LEU A 195 -15.19 6.12 -3.96
N LYS A 196 -15.87 6.28 -2.82
CA LYS A 196 -16.90 7.29 -2.58
C LYS A 196 -16.41 8.50 -1.77
N GLY A 197 -15.16 8.48 -1.30
CA GLY A 197 -14.62 9.49 -0.38
C GLY A 197 -15.23 9.44 1.02
N GLU A 198 -15.81 8.30 1.41
CA GLU A 198 -16.38 8.08 2.76
C GLU A 198 -15.34 7.56 3.77
N PHE A 199 -14.22 7.05 3.26
CA PHE A 199 -13.06 6.60 4.03
C PHE A 199 -11.81 6.97 3.23
N ASP A 200 -10.89 7.75 3.80
CA ASP A 200 -9.69 8.22 3.08
C ASP A 200 -8.38 7.90 3.84
N ARG A 201 -7.26 8.40 3.34
CA ARG A 201 -5.95 8.23 3.99
C ARG A 201 -5.92 8.71 5.44
N PHE A 202 -6.70 9.70 5.82
CA PHE A 202 -6.74 10.19 7.20
C PHE A 202 -7.53 9.24 8.11
N ASP A 203 -8.50 8.50 7.56
CA ASP A 203 -9.11 7.37 8.25
C ASP A 203 -8.13 6.18 8.42
N VAL A 204 -7.26 5.92 7.43
CA VAL A 204 -6.17 4.93 7.57
C VAL A 204 -5.24 5.29 8.73
N PHE A 205 -4.87 6.57 8.83
CA PHE A 205 -3.96 7.08 9.87
C PHE A 205 -4.69 7.70 11.08
N ALA A 206 -5.84 7.14 11.44
CA ALA A 206 -6.60 7.50 12.64
C ALA A 206 -6.09 6.74 13.88
N GLY A 207 -6.01 7.45 15.02
CA GLY A 207 -5.55 6.89 16.28
C GLY A 207 -6.55 5.95 16.97
N GLU A 208 -6.11 5.07 17.87
CA GLU A 208 -4.78 5.01 18.49
C GLU A 208 -3.73 4.30 17.62
N ILE A 209 -2.65 5.00 17.25
CA ILE A 209 -1.50 4.43 16.53
C ILE A 209 -0.28 4.48 17.44
N LEU A 210 0.38 3.32 17.58
CA LEU A 210 1.61 3.17 18.35
C LEU A 210 2.79 2.92 17.40
N ASP A 211 3.97 3.42 17.78
CA ASP A 211 5.22 3.05 17.11
C ASP A 211 5.70 1.64 17.49
N ASN A 212 6.82 1.23 16.92
CA ASN A 212 7.44 -0.08 17.19
C ASN A 212 8.08 -0.21 18.59
N LYS A 213 7.89 0.77 19.48
CA LYS A 213 8.33 0.78 20.88
C LYS A 213 7.14 1.00 21.83
N ASP A 214 5.91 0.78 21.36
CA ASP A 214 4.68 0.98 22.11
C ASP A 214 4.46 2.43 22.58
N THR A 215 5.04 3.40 21.87
CA THR A 215 4.80 4.83 22.11
C THR A 215 3.61 5.28 21.28
N VAL A 216 2.60 5.90 21.90
CA VAL A 216 1.46 6.48 21.19
C VAL A 216 1.96 7.65 20.32
N ILE A 217 1.74 7.54 19.01
CA ILE A 217 2.09 8.54 17.99
C ILE A 217 0.84 9.33 17.59
N VAL A 218 -0.28 8.65 17.37
CA VAL A 218 -1.57 9.29 17.11
C VAL A 218 -2.53 8.90 18.22
N PRO A 219 -2.92 9.82 19.12
CA PRO A 219 -3.87 9.54 20.19
C PRO A 219 -5.24 9.07 19.69
N ALA A 220 -5.95 8.30 20.53
CA ALA A 220 -7.30 7.85 20.20
C ALA A 220 -8.25 9.03 19.91
N GLY A 221 -8.91 9.00 18.75
CA GLY A 221 -9.84 10.05 18.31
C GLY A 221 -9.17 11.19 17.51
N GLU A 222 -7.85 11.15 17.35
CA GLU A 222 -7.08 12.05 16.47
C GLU A 222 -6.73 11.34 15.16
N LYS A 223 -6.31 12.12 14.15
CA LYS A 223 -5.89 11.64 12.84
C LYS A 223 -4.67 12.44 12.40
N MET A 224 -3.78 11.82 11.63
CA MET A 224 -2.73 12.56 10.92
C MET A 224 -3.36 13.54 9.92
N GLU A 225 -2.68 14.64 9.66
CA GLU A 225 -2.99 15.59 8.59
C GLU A 225 -2.03 15.40 7.39
N GLN A 226 -2.29 16.11 6.28
CA GLN A 226 -1.45 15.97 5.08
C GLN A 226 0.03 16.26 5.37
N ALA A 227 0.28 17.27 6.22
CA ALA A 227 1.62 17.67 6.58
C ALA A 227 2.40 16.54 7.27
N ASP A 228 1.74 15.69 8.05
CA ASP A 228 2.38 14.60 8.78
C ASP A 228 2.76 13.43 7.86
N LEU A 229 2.04 13.26 6.75
CA LEU A 229 2.24 12.16 5.79
C LEU A 229 3.28 12.47 4.69
N ASP A 230 3.53 13.74 4.40
CA ASP A 230 4.32 14.15 3.22
C ASP A 230 5.77 14.57 3.52
N GLN A 231 6.17 14.62 4.78
CA GLN A 231 7.46 15.21 5.18
C GLN A 231 7.91 14.75 6.57
N PHE A 232 9.17 15.06 6.89
CA PHE A 232 9.74 14.82 8.20
C PHE A 232 9.69 16.09 9.05
N PRO A 233 9.49 15.97 10.38
CA PRO A 233 9.56 17.12 11.29
C PRO A 233 10.88 17.89 11.14
N PRO A 234 10.84 19.24 11.17
CA PRO A 234 9.69 20.10 11.50
C PRO A 234 8.78 20.47 10.31
N GLY A 235 9.00 19.87 9.14
CA GLY A 235 8.30 20.25 7.90
C GLY A 235 8.80 21.57 7.29
N ALA A 236 8.15 21.98 6.20
CA ALA A 236 8.41 23.26 5.53
C ALA A 236 7.66 24.42 6.23
N PRO A 237 8.18 25.67 6.20
CA PRO A 237 7.47 26.81 6.79
C PRO A 237 6.05 26.99 6.23
N GLY A 238 5.03 27.03 7.10
CA GLY A 238 3.62 27.08 6.74
C GLY A 238 2.99 25.73 6.38
N LEU A 239 3.76 24.65 6.49
CA LEU A 239 3.36 23.25 6.40
C LEU A 239 4.11 22.51 7.51
N GLU A 240 4.08 23.02 8.74
CA GLU A 240 4.71 22.33 9.86
C GLU A 240 3.99 21.00 10.13
N CYS A 241 4.74 19.96 10.49
CA CYS A 241 4.19 18.66 10.91
C CYS A 241 4.61 18.32 12.34
N GLU A 242 3.78 17.52 13.02
CA GLU A 242 3.96 17.12 14.42
C GLU A 242 4.76 15.82 14.58
#